data_AF-A0AAV7RZ49-F1
#
_entry.id   AF-A0AAV7RZ49-F1
#
_cell.length_a   1.000
_cell.length_b   1.000
_cell.length_c   1.000
_cell.angle_alpha   90.00
_cell.angle_beta   90.00
_cell.angle_gamma   90.00
#
_symmetry.space_group_name_H-M   'P 1'
#
loop_
_entity.id
_entity.type
_entity.pdbx_description
1 polymer ?
#
loop_
_entity_poly.entity_id
_entity_poly.type
_entity_poly.pdbx_seq_one_letter_code
_entity_poly.pdbx_strand_id
1 'polypeptide(L)'
;MELQTDVDTLHKQLAQVTSKFCALVARLEDVESKLRRNYVCLLGFPEHVEGASTEAFVEQWIRDVLNPVGLSTMFTLECAHRALVAPPRPGAHPPAIIVRILHYRDRDCVLRVAR
;
A
#
# COMPACT_ATOMS: atom_id res chain seq x y z
N MET A 1 52.89 2.52 12.12
CA MET A 1 52.42 1.36 11.32
C MET A 1 51.09 0.85 11.85
N GLU A 2 50.92 0.71 13.17
CA GLU A 2 49.66 0.30 13.82
C GLU A 2 48.46 1.23 13.55
N LEU A 3 48.66 2.56 13.58
CA LEU A 3 47.59 3.52 13.25
C LEU A 3 47.06 3.37 11.81
N GLN A 4 47.92 2.99 10.87
CA GLN A 4 47.53 2.80 9.47
C GLN A 4 46.69 1.53 9.31
N THR A 5 47.07 0.45 10.01
CA THR A 5 46.32 -0.81 10.02
C THR A 5 44.95 -0.66 10.67
N ASP A 6 44.83 0.20 11.69
CA ASP A 6 43.57 0.50 12.34
C ASP A 6 42.63 1.28 11.42
N VAL A 7 43.14 2.30 10.73
CA VAL A 7 42.39 3.06 9.72
C VAL A 7 41.91 2.16 8.58
N ASP A 8 42.77 1.27 8.08
CA ASP A 8 42.41 0.32 7.02
C ASP A 8 41.36 -0.70 7.50
N THR A 9 41.43 -1.11 8.76
CA THR A 9 40.44 -2.00 9.38
C THR A 9 39.09 -1.32 9.52
N LEU A 10 39.07 -0.06 9.97
CA LEU A 10 37.86 0.74 10.06
C LEU A 10 37.21 0.96 8.69
N HIS A 11 38.00 1.25 7.64
CA HIS A 11 37.47 1.36 6.28
C HIS A 11 36.82 0.07 5.79
N LYS A 12 37.42 -1.09 6.07
CA LYS A 12 36.83 -2.40 5.74
C LYS A 12 35.53 -2.65 6.49
N GLN A 13 35.48 -2.34 7.78
CA GLN A 13 34.27 -2.46 8.59
C GLN A 13 33.16 -1.53 8.08
N LEU A 14 33.49 -0.28 7.75
CA LEU A 14 32.54 0.67 7.20
C LEU A 14 31.97 0.17 5.87
N ALA A 15 32.84 -0.28 4.94
CA ALA A 15 32.40 -0.85 3.67
C ALA A 15 31.48 -2.07 3.86
N GLN A 16 31.79 -2.92 4.84
CA GLN A 16 30.95 -4.08 5.17
C GLN A 16 29.59 -3.66 5.74
N VAL A 17 29.55 -2.66 6.62
CA VAL A 17 28.30 -2.12 7.18
C VAL A 17 27.46 -1.46 6.10
N THR A 18 28.06 -0.64 5.23
CA THR A 18 27.36 0.01 4.12
C THR A 18 26.76 -1.04 3.18
N SER A 19 27.53 -2.07 2.82
CA SER A 19 27.04 -3.18 1.98
C SER A 19 25.83 -3.88 2.60
N LYS A 20 25.90 -4.21 3.91
CA LYS A 20 24.78 -4.81 4.64
C LYS A 20 23.57 -3.87 4.72
N PHE A 21 23.80 -2.59 4.96
CA PHE A 21 22.74 -1.59 5.02
C PHE A 21 22.00 -1.49 3.68
N CYS A 22 22.72 -1.40 2.56
CA CYS A 22 22.12 -1.39 1.23
C CYS A 22 21.31 -2.67 0.97
N ALA A 23 21.83 -3.84 1.34
CA ALA A 23 21.11 -5.11 1.19
C ALA A 23 19.83 -5.15 2.04
N LEU A 24 19.85 -4.60 3.26
CA LEU A 24 18.68 -4.51 4.12
C LEU A 24 17.63 -3.56 3.56
N VAL A 25 18.04 -2.38 3.08
CA VAL A 25 17.15 -1.41 2.45
C VAL A 25 16.45 -2.02 1.24
N ALA A 26 17.19 -2.65 0.32
CA ALA A 26 16.61 -3.31 -0.85
C ALA A 26 15.61 -4.41 -0.46
N ARG A 27 15.89 -5.15 0.61
CA ARG A 27 15.00 -6.21 1.11
C ARG A 27 13.73 -5.63 1.76
N LEU A 28 13.84 -4.50 2.46
CA LEU A 28 12.70 -3.77 3.00
C LEU A 28 11.79 -3.25 1.89
N GLU A 29 12.38 -2.63 0.86
CA GLU A 29 11.63 -2.13 -0.30
C GLU A 29 10.86 -3.26 -1.03
N ASP A 30 11.48 -4.43 -1.20
CA ASP A 30 10.82 -5.60 -1.80
C ASP A 30 9.65 -6.11 -0.92
N VAL A 31 9.84 -6.18 0.39
CA VAL A 31 8.77 -6.60 1.34
C VAL A 31 7.63 -5.59 1.35
N GLU A 32 7.93 -4.29 1.44
CA GLU A 32 6.91 -3.23 1.38
C GLU A 32 6.15 -3.26 0.06
N SER A 33 6.86 -3.44 -1.06
CA SER A 33 6.25 -3.59 -2.38
C SER A 33 5.30 -4.78 -2.40
N LYS A 34 5.71 -5.93 -1.84
CA LYS A 34 4.85 -7.12 -1.75
C LYS A 34 3.62 -6.91 -0.87
N LEU A 35 3.76 -6.24 0.26
CA LEU A 35 2.65 -5.91 1.15
C LEU A 35 1.66 -4.94 0.50
N ARG A 36 2.16 -3.94 -0.24
CA ARG A 36 1.35 -2.91 -0.91
C ARG A 36 0.71 -3.39 -2.22
N ARG A 37 1.11 -4.53 -2.79
CA ARG A 37 0.56 -5.05 -4.07
C ARG A 37 -0.96 -5.13 -4.07
N ASN A 38 -1.54 -5.51 -2.94
CA ASN A 38 -2.98 -5.70 -2.81
C ASN A 38 -3.74 -4.44 -2.37
N TYR A 39 -3.02 -3.34 -2.13
CA TYR A 39 -3.63 -2.09 -1.72
C TYR A 39 -4.11 -1.29 -2.93
N VAL A 40 -5.31 -0.74 -2.81
CA VAL A 40 -5.92 0.20 -3.75
C VAL A 40 -6.37 1.43 -2.98
N CYS A 41 -6.23 2.60 -3.60
CA CYS A 41 -6.64 3.88 -3.05
C CYS A 41 -7.87 4.37 -3.82
N LEU A 42 -9.01 4.50 -3.14
CA LEU A 42 -10.23 5.02 -3.71
C LEU A 42 -10.37 6.51 -3.38
N LEU A 43 -10.58 7.33 -4.41
CA LEU A 43 -10.64 8.78 -4.32
C LEU A 43 -12.06 9.29 -4.60
N GLY A 44 -12.38 10.48 -4.09
CA GLY A 44 -13.62 11.19 -4.44
C GLY A 44 -14.87 10.81 -3.64
N PHE A 45 -14.76 9.89 -2.68
CA PHE A 45 -15.87 9.57 -1.78
C PHE A 45 -16.09 10.69 -0.75
N PRO A 46 -17.29 11.30 -0.69
CA PRO A 46 -17.66 12.24 0.37
C PRO A 46 -17.49 11.61 1.74
N GLU A 47 -17.11 12.40 2.74
CA GLU A 47 -16.93 11.88 4.10
C GLU A 47 -18.24 11.30 4.66
N HIS A 48 -18.14 10.19 5.40
CA HIS A 48 -19.25 9.48 6.06
C HIS A 48 -20.28 8.81 5.13
N VAL A 49 -20.05 8.75 3.82
CA VAL A 49 -20.93 8.03 2.89
C VAL A 49 -21.00 6.52 3.17
N GLU A 50 -20.00 5.98 3.86
CA GLU A 50 -19.87 4.55 4.10
C GLU A 50 -20.80 4.02 5.21
N GLY A 51 -21.37 4.91 6.01
CA GLY A 51 -22.19 4.54 7.16
C GLY A 51 -21.40 3.79 8.23
N ALA A 52 -21.93 2.66 8.70
CA ALA A 52 -21.39 1.94 9.86
C ALA A 52 -20.14 1.07 9.56
N SER A 53 -19.95 0.64 8.31
CA SER A 53 -18.82 -0.21 7.92
C SER A 53 -18.27 0.19 6.55
N THR A 54 -17.07 0.76 6.57
CA THR A 54 -16.30 1.10 5.35
C THR A 54 -16.04 -0.13 4.50
N GLU A 55 -15.79 -1.29 5.11
CA GLU A 55 -15.56 -2.55 4.39
C GLU A 55 -16.78 -3.00 3.60
N ALA A 56 -17.94 -3.09 4.25
CA ALA A 56 -19.17 -3.52 3.60
C ALA A 56 -19.59 -2.56 2.48
N PHE A 57 -19.46 -1.25 2.72
CA PHE A 57 -19.76 -0.23 1.71
C PHE A 57 -18.87 -0.36 0.48
N VAL A 58 -17.54 -0.42 0.69
CA VAL A 58 -16.60 -0.49 -0.43
C VAL A 58 -16.74 -1.82 -1.17
N GLU A 59 -16.92 -2.93 -0.45
CA GLU A 59 -17.08 -4.24 -1.09
C GLU A 59 -18.31 -4.26 -2.00
N GLN A 60 -19.44 -3.74 -1.52
CA GLN A 60 -20.66 -3.63 -2.31
C GLN A 60 -20.46 -2.69 -3.51
N TRP A 61 -19.87 -1.51 -3.29
CA TRP A 61 -19.62 -0.55 -4.36
C TRP A 61 -18.73 -1.11 -5.46
N ILE A 62 -17.64 -1.80 -5.11
CA ILE A 62 -16.75 -2.44 -6.09
C ILE A 62 -17.50 -3.51 -6.87
N ARG A 63 -18.32 -4.35 -6.20
CA ARG A 63 -19.14 -5.35 -6.87
C ARG A 63 -20.12 -4.70 -7.84
N ASP A 64 -20.79 -3.62 -7.45
CA ASP A 64 -21.78 -2.95 -8.29
C ASP A 64 -21.14 -2.34 -9.55
N VAL A 65 -19.96 -1.74 -9.40
CA VAL A 65 -19.22 -1.13 -10.52
C VAL A 65 -18.60 -2.18 -11.44
N LEU A 66 -18.12 -3.31 -10.89
CA LEU A 66 -17.34 -4.31 -11.62
C LEU A 66 -18.09 -5.62 -11.94
N ASN A 67 -19.36 -5.73 -11.57
CA ASN A 67 -20.18 -6.94 -11.74
C ASN A 67 -20.08 -7.57 -13.15
N PRO A 68 -20.05 -6.80 -14.26
CA PRO A 68 -19.99 -7.41 -15.60
C PRO A 68 -18.58 -7.75 -16.09
N VAL A 69 -17.50 -7.44 -15.35
CA VAL A 69 -16.11 -7.43 -15.90
C VAL A 69 -15.22 -8.60 -15.41
N GLY A 70 -15.83 -9.63 -14.81
CA GLY A 70 -15.10 -10.84 -14.39
C GLY A 70 -14.39 -10.70 -13.04
N LEU A 71 -14.93 -9.88 -12.15
CA LEU A 71 -14.60 -9.95 -10.72
C LEU A 71 -14.91 -11.36 -10.20
N SER A 72 -14.05 -11.92 -9.34
CA SER A 72 -14.31 -13.23 -8.75
C SER A 72 -15.64 -13.25 -8.00
N THR A 73 -16.40 -14.35 -8.11
CA THR A 73 -17.59 -14.57 -7.27
C THR A 73 -17.24 -14.54 -5.78
N MET A 74 -16.01 -14.93 -5.44
CA MET A 74 -15.42 -14.91 -4.09
C MET A 74 -14.59 -13.65 -3.82
N PHE A 75 -14.88 -12.53 -4.50
CA PHE A 75 -14.25 -11.25 -4.17
C PHE A 75 -14.42 -10.94 -2.68
N THR A 76 -13.38 -10.46 -2.02
CA THR A 76 -13.42 -10.13 -0.59
C THR A 76 -12.35 -9.10 -0.29
N LEU A 77 -12.67 -8.18 0.62
CA LEU A 77 -11.72 -7.22 1.16
C LEU A 77 -11.10 -7.79 2.44
N GLU A 78 -9.81 -7.55 2.63
CA GLU A 78 -9.14 -7.85 3.90
C GLU A 78 -9.28 -6.68 4.89
N CYS A 79 -9.34 -5.45 4.39
CA CYS A 79 -9.60 -4.26 5.18
C CYS A 79 -9.98 -3.09 4.27
N ALA A 80 -10.83 -2.19 4.76
CA ALA A 80 -11.06 -0.88 4.16
C ALA A 80 -11.18 0.16 5.26
N HIS A 81 -10.40 1.23 5.15
CA HIS A 81 -10.43 2.33 6.11
C HIS A 81 -10.10 3.65 5.42
N ARG A 82 -10.56 4.77 5.99
CA ARG A 82 -10.11 6.09 5.54
C ARG A 82 -8.67 6.34 5.96
N ALA A 83 -7.91 6.98 5.08
CA ALA A 83 -6.57 7.43 5.40
C ALA A 83 -6.60 8.35 6.64
N LEU A 84 -5.74 8.05 7.62
CA LEU A 84 -5.56 8.87 8.82
C LEU A 84 -4.72 10.11 8.49
N VAL A 85 -5.30 11.03 7.72
CA VAL A 85 -4.72 12.32 7.38
C VAL A 85 -5.43 13.44 8.15
N ALA A 86 -4.73 14.55 8.37
CA ALA A 86 -5.33 15.73 8.98
C ALA A 86 -6.61 16.13 8.21
N PRO A 87 -7.66 16.60 8.91
CA PRO A 87 -8.90 17.00 8.26
C PRO A 87 -8.59 17.94 7.09
N PRO A 88 -9.16 17.69 5.89
CA PRO A 88 -8.93 18.55 4.75
C PRO A 88 -9.29 19.98 5.13
N ARG A 89 -8.43 20.95 4.75
CA ARG A 89 -8.79 22.37 4.84
C ARG A 89 -10.14 22.60 4.14
N PRO A 90 -10.93 23.62 4.52
CA PRO A 90 -12.16 23.93 3.79
C PRO A 90 -11.89 24.05 2.28
N GLY A 91 -12.52 23.19 1.48
CA GLY A 91 -12.30 23.09 0.02
C GLY A 91 -11.22 22.11 -0.45
N ALA A 92 -10.53 21.41 0.45
CA ALA A 92 -9.61 20.33 0.08
C ALA A 92 -10.35 18.99 -0.13
N HIS A 93 -9.73 18.09 -0.89
CA HIS A 93 -10.31 16.80 -1.24
C HIS A 93 -10.55 15.93 0.01
N PRO A 94 -11.68 15.19 0.08
CA PRO A 94 -11.91 14.21 1.14
C PRO A 94 -10.77 13.19 1.24
N PRO A 95 -10.45 12.69 2.46
CA PRO A 95 -9.47 11.62 2.63
C PRO A 95 -9.85 10.39 1.81
N ALA A 96 -8.86 9.81 1.16
CA ALA A 96 -9.03 8.59 0.39
C ALA A 96 -9.42 7.39 1.26
N ILE A 97 -10.12 6.42 0.67
CA ILE A 97 -10.35 5.12 1.30
C ILE A 97 -9.23 4.18 0.84
N ILE A 98 -8.45 3.70 1.79
CA ILE A 98 -7.40 2.71 1.58
C ILE A 98 -8.02 1.33 1.74
N VAL A 99 -7.89 0.52 0.70
CA VAL A 99 -8.52 -0.79 0.60
C VAL A 99 -7.46 -1.84 0.36
N ARG A 100 -7.49 -2.93 1.12
CA ARG A 100 -6.66 -4.11 0.89
C ARG A 100 -7.54 -5.23 0.35
N ILE A 101 -7.29 -5.65 -0.89
CA ILE A 101 -8.03 -6.73 -1.55
C ILE A 101 -7.35 -8.06 -1.26
N LEU A 102 -8.11 -9.10 -0.91
CA LEU A 102 -7.55 -10.39 -0.54
C LEU A 102 -6.73 -11.04 -1.67
N HIS A 103 -7.24 -10.99 -2.90
CA HIS A 103 -6.60 -11.61 -4.05
C HIS A 103 -6.05 -10.57 -5.02
N TYR A 104 -4.76 -10.68 -5.36
CA TYR A 104 -4.10 -9.77 -6.30
C TYR A 104 -4.76 -9.74 -7.69
N ARG A 105 -5.40 -10.85 -8.10
CA ARG A 105 -6.10 -10.95 -9.40
C ARG A 105 -7.32 -10.03 -9.44
N ASP A 106 -8.07 -9.96 -8.34
CA ASP A 106 -9.21 -9.06 -8.21
C ASP A 106 -8.73 -7.61 -8.17
N ARG A 107 -7.62 -7.34 -7.46
CA ARG A 107 -6.95 -6.02 -7.47
C ARG A 107 -6.57 -5.60 -8.89
N ASP A 108 -5.91 -6.48 -9.65
CA ASP A 108 -5.52 -6.19 -11.02
C ASP A 108 -6.72 -5.98 -11.94
N CYS A 109 -7.83 -6.68 -11.71
CA CYS A 109 -9.09 -6.47 -12.41
C CYS A 109 -9.65 -5.07 -12.12
N VAL A 110 -9.75 -4.70 -10.84
CA VAL A 110 -10.19 -3.36 -10.40
C VAL A 110 -9.33 -2.27 -11.06
N LEU A 111 -8.00 -2.39 -11.01
CA LEU A 111 -7.09 -1.41 -11.61
C LEU A 111 -7.18 -1.38 -13.14
N ARG A 112 -7.48 -2.50 -13.79
CA ARG A 112 -7.63 -2.55 -15.25
C ARG A 112 -8.87 -1.80 -15.71
N VAL A 113 -9.96 -1.89 -14.97
CA VAL A 113 -11.21 -1.18 -15.30
C VAL A 113 -11.11 0.31 -15.00
N ALA A 114 -10.30 0.70 -14.02
CA ALA A 114 -10.07 2.09 -13.67
C ALA A 114 -9.11 2.85 -14.60
N ARG A 115 -8.44 2.16 -15.54
CA ARG A 115 -7.55 2.77 -16.54
C ARG A 115 -8.33 3.28 -17.75
#